data_AF-A0A919EU92-F1
#
_entry.id   AF-A0A919EU92-F1
#
_cell.length_a   1.000
_cell.length_b   1.000
_cell.length_c   1.000
_cell.angle_alpha   90.00
_cell.angle_beta   90.00
_cell.angle_gamma   90.00
#
_symmetry.space_group_name_H-M   'P 1'
#
loop_
_entity.id
_entity.type
_entity.pdbx_description
1 polymer ?
#
loop_
_entity_poly.entity_id
_entity_poly.type
_entity_poly.pdbx_seq_one_letter_code
_entity_poly.pdbx_strand_id
1 'polypeptide(L)' 'MSTPELRWFKSSYSDSSNGNDCLEVAPTPTTIHIRDSKRPEGPRLTATPGAWAAFVGLARRG' A
#
# COMPACT_ATOMS: atom_id res chain seq x y z
N MET A 1 -16.63 1.65 17.69
CA MET A 1 -15.24 1.13 17.74
C MET A 1 -14.46 1.85 16.66
N SER A 2 -13.55 2.75 17.02
CA SER A 2 -12.72 3.43 16.05
C SER A 2 -11.66 2.44 15.55
N THR A 3 -11.73 2.08 14.28
CA THR A 3 -10.61 1.42 13.61
C THR A 3 -9.36 2.27 13.80
N PRO A 4 -8.20 1.67 14.16
CA PRO A 4 -6.95 2.43 14.27
C PRO A 4 -6.70 3.17 12.96
N GLU A 5 -6.32 4.44 13.06
CA GLU A 5 -6.08 5.29 11.90
C GLU A 5 -4.89 4.76 11.10
N LEU A 6 -5.16 4.29 9.87
CA LEU A 6 -4.13 3.79 8.97
C LEU A 6 -3.34 4.95 8.38
N ARG A 7 -2.03 4.96 8.61
CA ARG A 7 -1.12 5.95 8.03
C ARG A 7 -0.68 5.50 6.63
N TRP A 8 -1.34 6.04 5.62
CA TRP A 8 -1.06 5.72 4.21
C TRP A 8 0.20 6.43 3.72
N PHE A 9 1.07 5.65 3.08
CA PHE A 9 2.28 6.11 2.40
C PHE A 9 2.15 5.92 0.90
N LYS A 10 2.58 6.93 0.18
CA LYS A 10 2.67 6.96 -1.28
C LYS A 10 4.14 7.03 -1.68
N SER A 11 4.52 6.30 -2.73
CA SER A 11 5.92 6.26 -3.20
C SER A 11 6.41 7.66 -3.59
N SER A 12 7.67 8.01 -3.33
CA SER A 12 8.25 9.27 -3.78
C SER A 12 8.42 9.39 -5.30
N TYR A 13 8.26 8.28 -6.03
CA TYR A 13 8.21 8.26 -7.50
C TYR A 13 6.83 8.58 -8.08
N SER A 14 5.85 8.86 -7.22
CA SER A 14 4.48 9.18 -7.60
C SER A 14 4.41 10.63 -8.08
N ASP A 15 4.35 10.86 -9.39
CA ASP A 15 4.19 12.20 -9.96
C ASP A 15 2.70 12.59 -9.93
N SER A 16 2.38 13.57 -9.08
CA SER A 16 1.02 14.06 -8.86
C SER A 16 0.42 14.75 -10.09
N SER A 17 1.24 15.10 -11.09
CA SER A 17 0.80 15.79 -12.31
C SER A 17 0.29 14.85 -13.40
N ASN A 18 0.71 13.57 -13.40
CA ASN A 18 0.45 12.63 -14.50
C ASN A 18 -0.61 11.57 -14.20
N GLY A 19 -1.31 11.65 -13.06
CA GLY A 19 -2.38 10.71 -12.72
C GLY A 19 -1.92 9.24 -12.62
N ASN A 20 -0.62 8.99 -12.50
CA ASN A 20 -0.01 7.64 -12.49
C ASN A 20 0.14 7.06 -11.08
N ASP A 21 -0.62 7.60 -10.14
CA ASP A 21 -0.62 7.19 -8.75
C ASP A 21 -1.61 6.05 -8.54
N CYS A 22 -1.13 4.82 -8.64
CA CYS A 22 -2.00 3.65 -8.65
C CYS A 22 -2.10 2.94 -7.29
N LEU A 23 -1.14 3.10 -6.36
CA LEU A 23 -1.12 2.34 -5.10
C LEU A 23 -0.61 3.15 -3.90
N GLU A 24 -1.24 2.93 -2.75
CA GLU A 24 -0.84 3.39 -1.42
C GLU A 24 -0.72 2.20 -0.47
N VAL A 25 0.19 2.29 0.49
CA VAL A 25 0.42 1.26 1.52
C VAL A 25 0.36 1.84 2.92
N ALA A 26 -0.31 1.14 3.84
CA ALA A 26 -0.31 1.48 5.27
C ALA A 26 0.18 0.26 6.08
N PRO A 27 1.45 0.25 6.50
CA PRO A 27 1.98 -0.79 7.37
C PRO A 27 1.42 -0.68 8.79
N THR A 28 1.04 -1.81 9.37
CA THR A 28 0.75 -1.98 10.80
C THR A 28 1.60 -3.14 11.35
N PRO A 29 1.68 -3.36 12.67
CA PRO A 29 2.52 -4.42 13.24
C PRO A 29 2.20 -5.82 12.70
N THR A 30 0.95 -6.09 12.32
CA THR A 30 0.50 -7.44 11.90
C THR A 30 -0.02 -7.51 10.47
N THR A 31 -0.33 -6.36 9.85
CA THR A 31 -0.98 -6.31 8.54
C THR A 31 -0.42 -5.16 7.70
N ILE A 32 -0.12 -5.45 6.44
CA ILE A 32 0.16 -4.45 5.42
C ILE A 32 -1.14 -4.23 4.65
N HIS A 33 -1.68 -3.02 4.70
CA HIS A 33 -2.84 -2.63 3.91
C HIS A 33 -2.37 -1.99 2.60
N ILE A 34 -2.99 -2.36 1.49
CA ILE A 34 -2.70 -1.85 0.16
C ILE A 34 -4.03 -1.40 -0.46
N ARG A 35 -4.05 -0.21 -1.07
CA ARG A 35 -5.23 0.29 -1.78
C ARG A 35 -4.83 1.03 -3.04
N ASP A 36 -5.81 1.18 -3.93
CA ASP A 36 -5.71 2.06 -5.09
C ASP A 36 -5.88 3.52 -4.64
N SER A 37 -4.91 4.39 -4.95
CA SER A 37 -4.95 5.81 -4.55
C SER A 37 -6.11 6.58 -5.19
N LYS A 38 -6.59 6.15 -6.36
CA LYS A 38 -7.70 6.75 -7.11
C LYS A 38 -9.06 6.27 -6.59
N ARG A 39 -9.09 5.16 -5.86
CA ARG A 39 -10.30 4.64 -5.20
C ARG A 39 -10.05 4.37 -3.71
N PRO A 40 -9.88 5.41 -2.86
CA PRO A 40 -9.58 5.25 -1.43
C PRO A 40 -10.62 4.45 -0.62
N GLU A 41 -11.88 4.52 -1.08
CA GLU A 41 -13.05 3.81 -0.53
C GLU A 41 -13.32 2.46 -1.21
N GLY A 42 -12.49 2.10 -2.19
CA GLY A 42 -12.58 0.82 -2.88
C GLY A 42 -12.03 -0.35 -2.05
N PRO A 43 -12.04 -1.56 -2.63
CA PRO A 43 -11.47 -2.75 -2.00
C PRO A 43 -10.01 -2.55 -1.60
N ARG A 44 -9.65 -3.06 -0.42
CA ARG A 44 -8.28 -3.03 0.12
C ARG A 44 -7.73 -4.45 0.13
N LEU A 45 -6.48 -4.60 -0.28
CA LEU A 45 -5.74 -5.85 -0.14
C LEU A 45 -5.00 -5.82 1.19
N THR A 46 -4.90 -6.98 1.84
CA THR A 46 -4.17 -7.15 3.10
C THR A 46 -3.18 -8.29 2.98
N ALA A 47 -1.96 -8.08 3.46
CA ALA A 47 -0.93 -9.09 3.53
C ALA A 47 -0.28 -9.12 4.92
N THR A 48 0.28 -10.26 5.32
CA THR A 48 1.17 -10.29 6.50
C THR A 48 2.49 -9.59 6.15
N PRO A 49 3.21 -9.01 7.14
CA PRO A 49 4.51 -8.38 6.90
C PRO A 49 5.51 -9.30 6.20
N GLY A 50 5.53 -10.60 6.56
CA GLY A 50 6.40 -11.59 5.92
C GLY A 50 6.07 -11.82 4.44
N ALA A 51 4.79 -11.97 4.11
CA ALA A 51 4.36 -12.15 2.72
C ALA A 51 4.65 -10.90 1.86
N TRP A 52 4.42 -9.70 2.41
CA TRP A 52 4.75 -8.45 1.75
C TRP A 52 6.26 -8.32 1.47
N ALA A 53 7.11 -8.63 2.46
CA ALA A 53 8.56 -8.60 2.29
C ALA A 53 9.04 -9.58 1.20
N ALA A 54 8.48 -10.80 1.17
CA ALA A 54 8.78 -11.78 0.13
C ALA A 54 8.36 -11.29 -1.26
N PHE A 55 7.16 -10.71 -1.39
CA PHE A 55 6.65 -10.13 -2.63
C PHE A 55 7.54 -9.00 -3.15
N VAL A 56 7.87 -8.02 -2.31
CA VAL A 56 8.77 -6.92 -2.69
C VAL A 56 10.16 -7.43 -3.05
N GLY A 57 10.67 -8.42 -2.31
CA GLY A 57 11.94 -9.07 -2.62
C GLY A 57 11.95 -9.72 -4.01
N LEU A 58 10.84 -10.34 -4.43
CA LEU A 58 10.67 -10.87 -5.78
C LEU A 58 10.61 -9.75 -6.83
N ALA A 59 9.79 -8.72 -6.58
CA ALA A 59 9.59 -7.61 -7.52
C ALA A 59 10.88 -6.84 -7.82
N ARG A 60 11.81 -6.74 -6.86
CA ARG A 60 13.11 -6.06 -7.04
C ARG A 60 14.12 -6.84 -7.88
N ARG A 61 13.87 -8.12 -8.17
CA ARG A 61 14.77 -8.98 -8.96
C ARG A 61 14.38 -9.07 -10.44
N GLY A 62 13.22 -8.53 -10.82
CA GLY A 62 12.81 -8.34 -12.22
C GLY A 62 13.17 -6.94 -12.69
#